data_AF-A0A8S1XDE9-F1
#
_entry.id   AF-A0A8S1XDE9-F1
#
_cell.length_a   1.000
_cell.length_b   1.000
_cell.length_c   1.000
_cell.angle_alpha   90.00
_cell.angle_beta   90.00
_cell.angle_gamma   90.00
#
_symmetry.space_group_name_H-M   'P 1'
#
loop_
_entity.id
_entity.type
_entity.pdbx_description
1 polymer ?
#
loop_
_entity_poly.entity_id
_entity_poly.type
_entity_poly.pdbx_seq_one_letter_code
_entity_poly.pdbx_strand_id
1 'polypeptide(L)'
;MDQINCQNPNHDSQRIKYICVDPNCQVQQKIGCADCFLEDHVTHQRKTLDQFHDQVKQQLDTFNQIEFQPITNTIQLDLERQIERELENCLSCIQYRFTNIKSDLKSVIDGENEKLQESYNALQYNKNQELDSMKNVNDLHIINQEEVNDLVKFYQESTKIQQNYQKASEILLDEKQKVKQKKQKYLYKLRTIMQGLMKEFNELMTTKNLQQDDFSEFETPQKSSMSPNKMISLVESTRSSRRFYMNQTKKLLFGNASRKIE
;
A
#
# COMPACT_ATOMS: atom_id res chain seq x y z
N MET A 1 31.83 65.16 26.89
CA MET A 1 31.60 64.24 28.02
C MET A 1 31.92 65.01 29.28
N ASP A 2 30.90 65.36 30.06
CA ASP A 2 31.08 65.98 31.38
C ASP A 2 31.96 65.06 32.24
N GLN A 3 33.02 65.62 32.81
CA GLN A 3 34.00 64.85 33.58
C GLN A 3 33.38 64.48 34.92
N ILE A 4 32.98 63.22 35.07
CA ILE A 4 32.48 62.71 36.33
C ILE A 4 33.66 62.57 37.29
N ASN A 5 33.60 63.31 38.39
CA ASN A 5 34.58 63.23 39.48
C ASN A 5 34.20 62.11 40.46
N CYS A 6 35.21 61.53 41.10
CA CYS A 6 35.05 60.52 42.12
C CYS A 6 34.17 61.06 43.26
N GLN A 7 33.19 60.26 43.69
CA GLN A 7 32.26 60.63 44.75
C GLN A 7 32.74 60.18 46.14
N ASN A 8 33.92 59.56 46.23
CA ASN A 8 34.49 59.16 47.51
C ASN A 8 35.08 60.41 48.20
N PRO A 9 34.60 60.79 49.40
CA PRO A 9 35.03 61.99 50.11
C PRO A 9 36.52 61.99 50.48
N ASN A 10 37.17 60.81 50.50
CA ASN A 10 38.59 60.67 50.81
C ASN A 10 39.51 60.77 49.57
N HIS A 11 38.95 60.87 48.35
CA HIS A 11 39.71 60.83 47.09
C HIS A 11 39.74 62.18 46.37
N ASP A 12 39.59 63.29 47.10
CA ASP A 12 39.74 64.69 46.62
C ASP A 12 39.02 64.99 45.29
N SER A 13 37.85 64.39 45.05
CA SER A 13 37.09 64.54 43.80
C SER A 13 37.91 64.25 42.53
N GLN A 14 38.87 63.33 42.61
CA GLN A 14 39.72 62.98 41.47
C GLN A 14 38.89 62.51 40.26
N ARG A 15 39.39 62.81 39.06
CA ARG A 15 38.72 62.42 37.81
C ARG A 15 38.61 60.90 37.69
N ILE A 16 37.42 60.41 37.37
CA ILE A 16 37.20 58.99 37.04
C ILE A 16 37.91 58.66 35.73
N LYS A 17 38.72 57.59 35.74
CA LYS A 17 39.54 57.20 34.58
C LYS A 17 39.55 55.69 34.32
N TYR A 18 39.25 54.87 35.32
CA TYR A 18 39.43 53.43 35.25
C TYR A 18 38.13 52.66 35.50
N ILE A 19 38.03 51.50 34.86
CA ILE A 19 36.97 50.50 35.03
C ILE A 19 37.61 49.17 35.41
N CYS A 20 37.03 48.50 36.40
CA CYS A 20 37.37 47.16 36.82
C CYS A 20 36.67 46.17 35.89
N VAL A 21 37.46 45.35 35.19
CA VAL A 21 36.98 44.34 34.24
C VAL A 21 37.21 42.91 34.73
N ASP A 22 37.65 42.77 35.98
CA ASP A 22 37.83 41.47 36.61
C ASP A 22 36.48 40.77 36.82
N PRO A 23 36.27 39.57 36.24
CA PRO A 23 35.00 38.85 36.33
C PRO A 23 34.64 38.42 37.76
N ASN A 24 35.64 38.31 38.65
CA ASN A 24 35.44 37.87 40.03
C ASN A 24 35.32 39.04 41.01
N CYS A 25 35.42 40.28 40.53
CA CYS A 25 35.29 41.44 41.39
C CYS A 25 33.88 41.50 42.00
N GLN A 26 33.78 41.53 43.33
CA GLN A 26 32.49 41.65 44.05
C GLN A 26 32.20 43.07 44.55
N VAL A 27 33.15 44.00 44.42
CA VAL A 27 32.98 45.40 44.83
C VAL A 27 31.90 46.07 43.99
N GLN A 28 30.94 46.75 44.62
CA GLN A 28 29.77 47.32 43.95
C GLN A 28 30.13 48.43 42.95
N GLN A 29 31.06 49.31 43.30
CA GLN A 29 31.55 50.34 42.40
C GLN A 29 32.63 49.76 41.49
N LYS A 30 32.38 49.69 40.18
CA LYS A 30 33.35 49.18 39.18
C LYS A 30 34.15 50.27 38.47
N ILE A 31 33.78 51.53 38.68
CA ILE A 31 34.29 52.68 37.95
C ILE A 31 34.82 53.68 38.97
N GLY A 32 36.04 54.18 38.79
CA GLY A 32 36.69 55.01 39.80
C GLY A 32 37.91 55.80 39.31
N CYS A 33 38.43 56.63 40.21
CA CYS A 33 39.72 57.31 40.04
C CYS A 33 40.88 56.35 40.32
N ALA A 34 42.12 56.84 40.34
CA ALA A 34 43.28 56.00 40.63
C ALA A 34 43.22 55.40 42.05
N ASP A 35 42.78 56.20 43.03
CA ASP A 35 42.75 55.81 44.44
C ASP A 35 41.72 54.72 44.73
N CYS A 36 40.53 54.76 44.12
CA CYS A 36 39.56 53.65 44.21
C CYS A 36 40.18 52.31 43.80
N PHE A 37 41.10 52.32 42.84
CA PHE A 37 41.76 51.10 42.37
C PHE A 37 42.99 50.71 43.19
N LEU A 38 43.52 51.63 43.98
CA LEU A 38 44.60 51.37 44.94
C LEU A 38 44.08 50.92 46.30
N GLU A 39 42.79 51.13 46.59
CA GLU A 39 42.15 50.69 47.83
C GLU A 39 41.33 49.41 47.61
N ASP A 40 40.30 49.50 46.77
CA ASP A 40 39.27 48.45 46.66
C ASP A 40 39.49 47.47 45.51
N HIS A 41 40.46 47.74 44.63
CA HIS A 41 40.70 46.95 43.41
C HIS A 41 42.18 46.68 43.10
N VAL A 42 43.05 46.67 44.11
CA VAL A 42 44.53 46.59 43.96
C VAL A 42 44.97 45.47 43.03
N THR A 43 44.35 44.30 43.13
CA THR A 43 44.71 43.10 42.37
C THR A 43 43.81 42.85 41.16
N HIS A 44 42.77 43.65 40.96
CA HIS A 44 41.82 43.43 39.88
C HIS A 44 42.35 43.95 38.55
N GLN A 45 41.98 43.26 37.47
CA GLN A 45 42.21 43.76 36.12
C GLN A 45 41.41 45.04 35.87
N ARG A 46 42.10 46.08 35.40
CA ARG A 46 41.50 47.39 35.09
C ARG A 46 41.81 47.85 33.67
N LYS A 47 40.90 48.63 33.09
CA LYS A 47 41.05 49.32 31.80
C LYS A 47 40.75 50.80 31.95
N THR A 48 41.27 51.64 31.06
CA THR A 48 40.80 53.03 30.98
C THR A 48 39.39 53.07 30.38
N LEU A 49 38.66 54.16 30.64
CA LEU A 49 37.33 54.39 30.04
C LEU A 49 37.35 54.21 28.51
N ASP A 50 38.35 54.79 27.85
CA ASP A 50 38.48 54.74 26.38
C ASP A 50 38.71 53.30 25.89
N GLN A 51 39.61 52.55 26.56
CA GLN A 51 39.89 51.15 26.20
C GLN A 51 38.69 50.24 26.42
N PHE A 52 37.91 50.47 27.48
CA PHE A 52 36.69 49.73 27.74
C PHE A 52 35.61 50.06 26.70
N HIS A 53 35.43 51.35 26.39
CA HIS A 53 34.50 51.80 25.37
C HIS A 53 34.79 51.15 24.01
N ASP A 54 36.04 51.17 23.56
CA ASP A 54 36.44 50.59 22.28
C ASP A 54 36.24 49.07 22.25
N GLN A 55 36.52 48.38 23.36
CA GLN A 55 36.30 46.94 23.47
C GLN A 55 34.82 46.58 23.44
N VAL A 56 33.98 47.32 24.20
CA VAL A 56 32.52 47.09 24.20
C VAL A 56 31.94 47.36 22.82
N LYS A 57 32.39 48.43 22.16
CA LYS A 57 31.97 48.75 20.79
C LYS A 57 32.33 47.62 19.82
N GLN A 58 33.56 47.10 19.88
CA GLN A 58 34.00 45.98 19.04
C GLN A 58 33.18 44.71 19.31
N GLN A 59 32.89 44.40 20.58
CA GLN A 59 32.05 43.25 20.94
C GLN A 59 30.62 43.43 20.42
N LEU A 60 30.06 44.64 20.56
CA LEU A 60 28.72 44.97 20.08
C LEU A 60 28.64 44.88 18.54
N ASP A 61 29.65 45.37 17.83
CA ASP A 61 29.77 45.23 16.38
C ASP A 61 29.85 43.75 15.97
N THR A 62 30.53 42.91 16.75
CA THR A 62 30.59 41.45 16.51
C THR A 62 29.24 40.77 16.76
N PHE A 63 28.51 41.18 17.81
CA PHE A 63 27.15 40.68 18.08
C PHE A 63 26.15 41.09 17.00
N ASN A 64 26.25 42.32 16.49
CA ASN A 64 25.37 42.83 15.44
C ASN A 64 25.61 42.15 14.07
N GLN A 65 26.73 41.46 13.90
CA GLN A 65 27.01 40.64 12.71
C GLN A 65 26.41 39.24 12.80
N ILE A 66 25.81 38.86 13.94
CA ILE A 66 25.13 37.57 14.09
C ILE A 66 23.77 37.65 13.38
N GLU A 67 23.71 37.14 12.16
CA GLU A 67 22.46 36.96 11.43
C GLU A 67 21.82 35.61 11.79
N PHE A 68 20.61 35.64 12.32
CA PHE A 68 19.79 34.44 12.49
C PHE A 68 19.14 34.09 11.16
N GLN A 69 19.44 32.91 10.63
CA GLN A 69 18.72 32.38 9.48
C GLN A 69 17.28 32.04 9.87
N PRO A 70 16.27 32.40 9.05
CA PRO A 70 14.89 32.01 9.30
C PRO A 70 14.76 30.48 9.23
N ILE A 71 13.98 29.90 10.14
CA ILE A 71 13.59 28.49 10.07
C ILE A 71 12.70 28.32 8.83
N THR A 72 13.26 27.79 7.74
CA THR A 72 12.50 27.54 6.51
C THR A 72 11.74 26.22 6.61
N ASN A 73 10.44 26.22 6.28
CA ASN A 73 9.55 25.04 6.19
C ASN A 73 9.94 24.02 5.09
N THR A 74 11.17 24.06 4.58
CA THR A 74 11.66 23.22 3.49
C THR A 74 11.66 21.74 3.84
N ILE A 75 12.01 21.40 5.09
CA ILE A 75 11.98 20.01 5.59
C ILE A 75 10.54 19.48 5.63
N GLN A 76 9.59 20.31 6.09
CA GLN A 76 8.18 19.95 6.14
C GLN A 76 7.61 19.72 4.73
N LEU A 77 7.90 20.62 3.79
CA LEU A 77 7.47 20.50 2.40
C LEU A 77 8.06 19.26 1.69
N ASP A 78 9.31 18.89 1.99
CA ASP A 78 9.90 17.68 1.41
C ASP A 78 9.28 16.40 1.98
N LEU A 79 8.96 16.39 3.28
CA LEU A 79 8.25 15.29 3.92
C LEU A 79 6.83 15.10 3.35
N GLU A 80 6.08 16.19 3.19
CA GLU A 80 4.74 16.16 2.58
C GLU A 80 4.80 15.57 1.16
N ARG A 81 5.76 15.99 0.34
CA ARG A 81 5.97 15.45 -1.02
C ARG A 81 6.38 13.98 -1.04
N GLN A 82 7.13 13.51 -0.04
CA GLN A 82 7.48 12.10 0.07
C GLN A 82 6.25 11.27 0.45
N ILE A 83 5.44 11.76 1.39
CA ILE A 83 4.19 11.11 1.80
C ILE A 83 3.23 10.98 0.61
N GLU A 84 3.05 12.04 -0.17
CA GLU A 84 2.21 12.02 -1.38
C GLU A 84 2.68 10.97 -2.40
N ARG A 85 3.99 10.92 -2.67
CA ARG A 85 4.57 9.92 -3.59
C ARG A 85 4.36 8.49 -3.12
N GLU A 86 4.58 8.21 -1.84
CA GLU A 86 4.35 6.88 -1.29
C GLU A 86 2.87 6.48 -1.33
N LEU A 87 1.96 7.43 -1.09
CA LEU A 87 0.51 7.21 -1.24
C LEU A 87 0.12 6.88 -2.67
N GLU A 88 0.62 7.62 -3.66
CA GLU A 88 0.37 7.34 -5.08
C GLU A 88 0.90 5.96 -5.51
N ASN A 89 2.09 5.59 -5.02
CA ASN A 89 2.69 4.27 -5.28
C ASN A 89 1.83 3.15 -4.69
N CYS A 90 1.35 3.30 -3.45
CA CYS A 90 0.45 2.34 -2.81
C CYS A 90 -0.87 2.19 -3.59
N LEU A 91 -1.50 3.30 -3.97
CA LEU A 91 -2.74 3.30 -4.75
C LEU A 91 -2.56 2.58 -6.10
N SER A 92 -1.47 2.87 -6.79
CA SER A 92 -1.12 2.22 -8.06
C SER A 92 -0.91 0.70 -7.89
N CYS A 93 -0.22 0.26 -6.84
CA CYS A 93 -0.02 -1.17 -6.55
C CYS A 93 -1.34 -1.89 -6.26
N ILE A 94 -2.23 -1.26 -5.47
CA ILE A 94 -3.56 -1.80 -5.15
C ILE A 94 -4.39 -1.92 -6.44
N GLN A 95 -4.42 -0.86 -7.25
CA GLN A 95 -5.18 -0.83 -8.50
C GLN A 95 -4.70 -1.90 -9.50
N TYR A 96 -3.38 -2.09 -9.60
CA TYR A 96 -2.79 -3.14 -10.43
C TYR A 96 -3.22 -4.53 -9.97
N ARG A 97 -3.09 -4.84 -8.67
CA ARG A 97 -3.53 -6.14 -8.12
C ARG A 97 -5.01 -6.40 -8.36
N PHE A 98 -5.86 -5.39 -8.17
CA PHE A 98 -7.30 -5.52 -8.43
C PHE A 98 -7.60 -5.81 -9.90
N THR A 99 -6.92 -5.11 -10.81
CA THR A 99 -7.10 -5.29 -12.25
C THR A 99 -6.73 -6.71 -12.68
N ASN A 100 -5.64 -7.25 -12.13
CA ASN A 100 -5.21 -8.62 -12.40
C ASN A 100 -6.21 -9.65 -11.88
N ILE A 101 -6.63 -9.55 -10.61
CA ILE A 101 -7.62 -10.47 -10.02
C ILE A 101 -8.93 -10.44 -10.83
N LYS A 102 -9.38 -9.25 -11.24
CA LYS A 102 -10.56 -9.08 -12.09
C LYS A 102 -10.39 -9.79 -13.43
N SER A 103 -9.24 -9.61 -14.09
CA SER A 103 -8.93 -10.23 -15.38
C SER A 103 -8.92 -11.75 -15.27
N ASP A 104 -8.24 -12.29 -14.26
CA ASP A 104 -8.14 -13.73 -14.03
C ASP A 104 -9.54 -14.35 -13.81
N LEU A 105 -10.34 -13.76 -12.92
CA LEU A 105 -11.70 -14.24 -12.65
C LEU A 105 -12.59 -14.15 -13.89
N LYS A 106 -12.45 -13.08 -14.68
CA LYS A 106 -13.20 -12.92 -15.93
C LYS A 106 -12.83 -14.03 -16.93
N SER A 107 -11.54 -14.27 -17.13
CA SER A 107 -11.06 -15.30 -18.07
C SER A 107 -11.58 -16.71 -17.74
N VAL A 108 -11.65 -17.06 -16.45
CA VAL A 108 -12.17 -18.36 -16.00
C VAL A 108 -13.67 -18.49 -16.31
N ILE A 109 -14.45 -17.43 -16.08
CA ILE A 109 -15.90 -17.43 -16.34
C ILE A 109 -16.19 -17.45 -17.84
N ASP A 110 -15.48 -16.62 -18.62
CA ASP A 110 -15.65 -16.54 -20.07
C ASP A 110 -15.30 -17.88 -20.72
N GLY A 111 -14.21 -18.53 -20.29
CA GLY A 111 -13.84 -19.87 -20.78
C GLY A 111 -14.83 -20.99 -20.37
N GLU A 112 -15.50 -20.90 -19.22
CA GLU A 112 -16.59 -21.83 -18.88
C GLU A 112 -17.84 -21.59 -19.74
N ASN A 113 -18.15 -20.33 -20.06
CA ASN A 113 -19.27 -19.98 -20.94
C ASN A 113 -19.03 -20.41 -22.39
N GLU A 114 -17.82 -20.22 -22.92
CA GLU A 114 -17.46 -20.66 -24.27
C GLU A 114 -17.64 -22.17 -24.43
N LYS A 115 -17.14 -22.97 -23.48
CA LYS A 115 -17.33 -24.43 -23.48
C LYS A 115 -18.81 -24.84 -23.43
N LEU A 116 -19.63 -24.10 -22.68
CA LEU A 116 -21.07 -24.34 -22.61
C LEU A 116 -21.73 -24.01 -23.95
N GLN A 117 -21.32 -22.92 -24.59
CA GLN A 117 -21.81 -22.50 -25.90
C GLN A 117 -21.41 -23.49 -27.00
N GLU A 118 -20.16 -23.96 -27.00
CA GLU A 118 -19.68 -25.01 -27.91
C GLU A 118 -20.50 -26.29 -27.74
N SER A 119 -20.74 -26.72 -26.48
CA SER A 119 -21.55 -27.90 -26.18
C SER A 119 -23.00 -27.74 -26.68
N TYR A 120 -23.58 -26.55 -26.53
CA TYR A 120 -24.91 -26.24 -27.06
C TYR A 120 -24.95 -26.29 -28.58
N ASN A 121 -23.98 -25.65 -29.24
CA ASN A 121 -23.90 -25.61 -30.70
C ASN A 121 -23.71 -27.03 -31.28
N ALA A 122 -22.86 -27.85 -30.66
CA ALA A 122 -22.66 -29.25 -31.06
C ALA A 122 -23.94 -30.08 -30.90
N LEU A 123 -24.68 -29.89 -29.80
CA LEU A 123 -25.95 -30.58 -29.57
C LEU A 123 -27.01 -30.18 -30.60
N GLN A 124 -27.10 -28.88 -30.92
CA GLN A 124 -28.01 -28.37 -31.96
C GLN A 124 -27.65 -28.92 -33.34
N TYR A 125 -26.36 -28.94 -33.68
CA TYR A 125 -25.89 -29.51 -34.94
C TYR A 125 -26.27 -30.99 -35.07
N ASN A 126 -25.98 -31.81 -34.04
CA ASN A 126 -26.33 -33.23 -34.05
C ASN A 126 -27.84 -33.45 -34.16
N LYS A 127 -28.64 -32.68 -33.42
CA LYS A 127 -30.10 -32.73 -33.49
C LYS A 127 -30.60 -32.41 -34.91
N ASN A 128 -30.06 -31.35 -35.52
CA ASN A 128 -30.46 -30.94 -36.87
C ASN A 128 -30.02 -31.96 -37.92
N GLN A 129 -28.84 -32.57 -37.76
CA GLN A 129 -28.37 -33.64 -38.63
C GLN A 129 -29.28 -34.88 -38.57
N GLU A 130 -29.75 -35.28 -37.39
CA GLU A 130 -30.71 -36.37 -37.24
C GLU A 130 -32.09 -36.03 -37.85
N LEU A 131 -32.48 -34.75 -37.86
CA LEU A 131 -33.72 -34.27 -38.47
C LEU A 131 -33.61 -34.07 -39.98
N ASP A 132 -32.42 -33.86 -40.53
CA ASP A 132 -32.20 -33.64 -41.96
C ASP A 132 -32.63 -34.86 -42.79
N SER A 133 -32.48 -36.07 -42.25
CA SER A 133 -32.99 -37.33 -42.82
C SER A 133 -34.52 -37.35 -42.96
N MET A 134 -35.24 -36.42 -42.33
CA MET A 134 -36.70 -36.34 -42.31
C MET A 134 -37.28 -35.19 -43.14
N LYS A 135 -36.46 -34.41 -43.85
CA LYS A 135 -36.93 -33.23 -44.60
C LYS A 135 -37.95 -33.55 -45.71
N ASN A 136 -37.92 -34.76 -46.26
CA ASN A 136 -38.76 -35.18 -47.39
C ASN A 136 -39.93 -36.13 -47.01
N VAL A 137 -40.24 -36.27 -45.72
CA VAL A 137 -41.27 -37.21 -45.20
C VAL A 137 -42.65 -37.03 -45.83
N ASN A 138 -42.98 -35.83 -46.30
CA ASN A 138 -44.31 -35.52 -46.84
C ASN A 138 -44.58 -36.09 -48.24
N ASP A 139 -43.56 -36.58 -48.96
CA ASP A 139 -43.72 -37.05 -50.34
C ASP A 139 -42.97 -38.38 -50.60
N LEU A 140 -43.50 -39.46 -49.98
CA LEU A 140 -42.97 -40.83 -50.02
C LEU A 140 -42.69 -41.38 -51.42
N HIS A 141 -43.31 -40.83 -52.46
CA HIS A 141 -43.14 -41.26 -53.85
C HIS A 141 -41.88 -40.70 -54.53
N ILE A 142 -41.20 -39.72 -53.91
CA ILE A 142 -40.02 -39.03 -54.47
C ILE A 142 -38.73 -39.45 -53.75
N ILE A 143 -38.84 -40.17 -52.63
CA ILE A 143 -37.74 -40.52 -51.74
C ILE A 143 -37.05 -41.81 -52.22
N ASN A 144 -35.72 -41.86 -52.17
CA ASN A 144 -34.97 -43.04 -52.61
C ASN A 144 -34.93 -44.15 -51.52
N GLN A 145 -34.52 -45.36 -51.90
CA GLN A 145 -34.49 -46.52 -50.98
C GLN A 145 -33.60 -46.30 -49.74
N GLU A 146 -32.52 -45.55 -49.87
CA GLU A 146 -31.56 -45.27 -48.79
C GLU A 146 -32.18 -44.34 -47.74
N GLU A 147 -32.80 -43.25 -48.20
CA GLU A 147 -33.56 -42.30 -47.39
C GLU A 147 -34.77 -42.98 -46.70
N VAL A 148 -35.48 -43.89 -47.39
CA VAL A 148 -36.58 -44.67 -46.78
C VAL A 148 -36.06 -45.58 -45.65
N ASN A 149 -34.91 -46.22 -45.84
CA ASN A 149 -34.29 -47.04 -44.78
C ASN A 149 -33.89 -46.20 -43.56
N ASP A 150 -33.42 -44.97 -43.78
CA ASP A 150 -33.06 -44.06 -42.69
C ASP A 150 -34.29 -43.51 -41.96
N LEU A 151 -35.41 -43.26 -42.65
CA LEU A 151 -36.70 -42.95 -42.03
C LEU A 151 -37.21 -44.10 -41.15
N VAL A 152 -37.09 -45.35 -41.63
CA VAL A 152 -37.49 -46.53 -40.85
C VAL A 152 -36.63 -46.68 -39.60
N LYS A 153 -35.30 -46.51 -39.70
CA LYS A 153 -34.40 -46.51 -38.53
C LYS A 153 -34.77 -45.40 -37.55
N PHE A 154 -35.00 -44.18 -38.04
CA PHE A 154 -35.41 -43.06 -37.20
C PHE A 154 -36.73 -43.37 -36.48
N TYR A 155 -37.75 -43.89 -37.18
CA TYR A 155 -39.03 -44.25 -36.58
C TYR A 155 -38.85 -45.30 -35.46
N GLN A 156 -38.05 -46.34 -35.71
CA GLN A 156 -37.76 -47.39 -34.73
C GLN A 156 -37.00 -46.88 -33.50
N GLU A 157 -36.13 -45.89 -33.66
CA GLU A 157 -35.32 -45.33 -32.58
C GLU A 157 -35.87 -44.03 -31.98
N SER A 158 -36.94 -43.48 -32.54
CA SER A 158 -37.47 -42.12 -32.25
C SER A 158 -37.70 -41.87 -30.77
N THR A 159 -38.27 -42.82 -30.04
CA THR A 159 -38.54 -42.71 -28.60
C THR A 159 -37.24 -42.64 -27.79
N LYS A 160 -36.21 -43.39 -28.21
CA LYS A 160 -34.89 -43.40 -27.57
C LYS A 160 -34.14 -42.10 -27.88
N ILE A 161 -34.20 -41.64 -29.13
CA ILE A 161 -33.66 -40.34 -29.57
C ILE A 161 -34.28 -39.21 -28.75
N GLN A 162 -35.61 -39.16 -28.65
CA GLN A 162 -36.33 -38.15 -27.88
C GLN A 162 -35.91 -38.15 -26.40
N GLN A 163 -35.84 -39.32 -25.77
CA GLN A 163 -35.39 -39.44 -24.38
C GLN A 163 -33.93 -38.99 -24.19
N ASN A 164 -33.05 -39.28 -25.15
CA ASN A 164 -31.66 -38.87 -25.09
C ASN A 164 -31.52 -37.34 -25.17
N TYR A 165 -32.23 -36.68 -26.08
CA TYR A 165 -32.20 -35.22 -26.21
C TYR A 165 -32.91 -34.51 -25.04
N GLN A 166 -33.97 -35.09 -24.47
CA GLN A 166 -34.56 -34.59 -23.22
C GLN A 166 -33.56 -34.63 -22.06
N LYS A 167 -32.90 -35.78 -21.84
CA LYS A 167 -31.85 -35.90 -20.80
C LYS A 167 -30.68 -34.95 -21.05
N ALA A 168 -30.23 -34.83 -22.30
CA ALA A 168 -29.16 -33.90 -22.65
C ALA A 168 -29.55 -32.44 -22.38
N SER A 169 -30.80 -32.06 -22.67
CA SER A 169 -31.34 -30.75 -22.35
C SER A 169 -31.38 -30.49 -20.84
N GLU A 170 -31.81 -31.45 -20.04
CA GLU A 170 -31.83 -31.34 -18.57
C GLU A 170 -30.43 -31.16 -17.99
N ILE A 171 -29.45 -31.96 -18.46
CA ILE A 171 -28.05 -31.86 -18.05
C ILE A 171 -27.49 -30.47 -18.40
N LEU A 172 -27.80 -29.96 -19.59
CA LEU A 172 -27.32 -28.65 -20.05
C LEU A 172 -27.91 -27.51 -19.21
N LEU A 173 -29.17 -27.66 -18.78
CA LEU A 173 -29.85 -26.70 -17.90
C LEU A 173 -29.25 -26.71 -16.50
N ASP A 174 -28.92 -27.88 -15.96
CA ASP A 174 -28.21 -28.03 -14.68
C ASP A 174 -26.79 -27.43 -14.73
N GLU A 175 -26.01 -27.71 -15.78
CA GLU A 175 -24.68 -27.11 -15.95
C GLU A 175 -24.75 -25.59 -16.09
N LYS A 176 -25.73 -25.05 -16.83
CA LYS A 176 -25.98 -23.60 -16.90
C LYS A 176 -26.26 -23.01 -15.51
N GLN A 177 -27.04 -23.71 -14.68
CA GLN A 177 -27.33 -23.29 -13.31
C GLN A 177 -26.07 -23.32 -12.43
N LYS A 178 -25.23 -24.35 -12.55
CA LYS A 178 -23.94 -24.45 -11.84
C LYS A 178 -22.98 -23.33 -12.21
N VAL A 179 -22.86 -22.98 -13.50
CA VAL A 179 -22.04 -21.85 -13.95
C VAL A 179 -22.55 -20.53 -13.35
N LYS A 180 -23.88 -20.34 -13.31
CA LYS A 180 -24.50 -19.17 -12.66
C LYS A 180 -24.17 -19.09 -11.16
N GLN A 181 -24.23 -20.22 -10.45
CA GLN A 181 -23.86 -20.30 -9.03
C GLN A 181 -22.37 -20.04 -8.80
N LYS A 182 -21.49 -20.60 -9.65
CA LYS A 182 -20.04 -20.32 -9.62
C LYS A 182 -19.76 -18.84 -9.81
N LYS A 183 -20.41 -18.18 -10.79
CA LYS A 183 -20.32 -16.73 -11.00
C LYS A 183 -20.67 -15.95 -9.73
N GLN A 184 -21.79 -16.29 -9.08
CA GLN A 184 -22.19 -15.66 -7.81
C GLN A 184 -21.15 -15.90 -6.70
N LYS A 185 -20.61 -17.12 -6.58
CA LYS A 185 -19.56 -17.46 -5.61
C LYS A 185 -18.28 -16.65 -5.84
N TYR A 186 -17.86 -16.45 -7.10
CA TYR A 186 -16.69 -15.63 -7.42
C TYR A 186 -16.92 -14.15 -7.15
N LEU A 187 -18.12 -13.61 -7.46
CA LEU A 187 -18.47 -12.23 -7.10
C LEU A 187 -18.46 -12.03 -5.58
N TYR A 188 -18.96 -13.00 -4.81
CA TYR A 188 -18.88 -12.95 -3.36
C TYR A 188 -17.43 -12.97 -2.86
N LYS A 189 -16.59 -13.88 -3.37
CA LYS A 189 -15.16 -13.92 -3.05
C LYS A 189 -14.47 -12.59 -3.35
N LEU A 190 -14.75 -11.98 -4.50
CA LEU A 190 -14.21 -10.67 -4.86
C LEU A 190 -14.59 -9.60 -3.84
N ARG A 191 -15.88 -9.56 -3.44
CA ARG A 191 -16.35 -8.65 -2.40
C ARG A 191 -15.64 -8.88 -1.07
N THR A 192 -15.45 -10.13 -0.65
CA THR A 192 -14.73 -10.46 0.59
C THR A 192 -13.26 -10.04 0.54
N ILE A 193 -12.58 -10.26 -0.59
CA ILE A 193 -11.19 -9.82 -0.77
C ILE A 193 -11.11 -8.28 -0.71
N MET A 194 -12.03 -7.56 -1.36
CA MET A 194 -12.10 -6.09 -1.28
C MET A 194 -12.28 -5.61 0.15
N GLN A 195 -13.20 -6.21 0.90
CA GLN A 195 -13.43 -5.87 2.31
C GLN A 195 -12.20 -6.13 3.17
N GLY A 196 -11.49 -7.24 2.95
CA GLY A 196 -10.24 -7.56 3.65
C GLY A 196 -9.15 -6.52 3.39
N LEU A 197 -8.90 -6.20 2.12
CA LEU A 197 -7.90 -5.20 1.73
C LEU A 197 -8.23 -3.80 2.27
N MET A 198 -9.51 -3.40 2.24
CA MET A 198 -9.93 -2.12 2.83
C MET A 198 -9.75 -2.10 4.36
N LYS A 199 -10.00 -3.23 5.04
CA LYS A 199 -9.79 -3.34 6.49
C LYS A 199 -8.31 -3.20 6.85
N GLU A 200 -7.43 -3.93 6.14
CA GLU A 200 -5.98 -3.84 6.34
C GLU A 200 -5.45 -2.42 6.06
N PHE A 201 -5.94 -1.77 5.01
CA PHE A 201 -5.60 -0.38 4.71
C PHE A 201 -6.02 0.57 5.84
N ASN A 202 -7.25 0.46 6.34
CA ASN A 202 -7.74 1.29 7.44
C ASN A 202 -6.97 1.04 8.75
N GLU A 203 -6.63 -0.22 9.03
CA GLU A 203 -5.81 -0.58 10.19
C GLU A 203 -4.41 0.06 10.11
N LEU A 204 -3.77 0.03 8.95
CA LEU A 204 -2.47 0.68 8.71
C LEU A 204 -2.52 2.21 8.86
N MET A 205 -3.59 2.86 8.38
CA MET A 205 -3.78 4.30 8.51
C MET A 205 -4.06 4.74 9.95
N THR A 206 -4.70 3.89 10.74
CA THR A 206 -5.01 4.18 12.15
C THR A 206 -3.84 3.86 13.09
N THR A 207 -3.03 2.83 12.81
CA THR A 207 -1.86 2.50 13.65
C THR A 207 -0.70 3.47 13.53
N LYS A 208 -0.52 4.16 12.39
CA LYS A 208 0.49 5.23 12.26
C LYS A 208 0.18 6.50 13.05
N ASN A 209 -1.06 6.71 13.50
CA ASN A 209 -1.47 7.89 14.27
C ASN A 209 -1.37 7.71 15.81
N LEU A 210 -0.84 6.57 16.29
CA LEU A 210 -0.85 6.22 17.73
C LEU A 210 0.55 6.18 18.39
N GLN A 211 1.62 6.57 17.69
CA GLN A 211 2.99 6.59 18.24
C GLN A 211 3.63 7.98 18.33
N GLN A 212 2.87 9.08 18.20
CA GLN A 212 3.44 10.43 18.24
C GLN A 212 3.20 11.25 19.50
N ASP A 213 2.46 10.74 20.49
CA ASP A 213 2.26 11.44 21.78
C ASP A 213 2.86 10.62 22.92
N ASP A 214 4.20 10.64 23.07
CA ASP A 214 4.89 10.50 24.37
C ASP A 214 6.40 10.69 24.18
N PHE A 215 6.82 11.94 23.95
CA PHE A 215 8.19 12.37 24.23
C PHE A 215 8.14 13.54 25.22
N SER A 216 7.95 13.22 26.50
CA SER A 216 8.43 14.04 27.59
C SER A 216 9.59 13.31 28.27
N GLU A 217 10.80 13.86 28.12
CA GLU A 217 12.03 13.49 28.81
C GLU A 217 11.82 13.39 30.33
N PHE A 218 12.40 12.37 30.98
CA PHE A 218 13.32 12.44 32.14
C PHE A 218 13.57 11.03 32.73
N GLU A 219 14.86 10.61 32.72
CA GLU A 219 15.59 9.72 33.67
C GLU A 219 14.97 8.37 34.14
N THR A 220 15.53 7.17 33.93
CA THR A 220 16.83 6.61 34.40
C THR A 220 16.96 5.11 33.98
N PRO A 221 18.14 4.46 34.11
CA PRO A 221 18.48 3.24 33.36
C PRO A 221 18.20 1.89 34.06
N GLN A 222 18.09 0.85 33.22
CA GLN A 222 18.12 -0.60 33.48
C GLN A 222 16.87 -1.31 34.06
N LYS A 223 16.28 -2.19 33.24
CA LYS A 223 16.51 -3.65 33.36
C LYS A 223 16.08 -4.39 32.10
N SER A 224 17.03 -5.15 31.55
CA SER A 224 16.85 -6.12 30.48
C SER A 224 15.97 -7.30 30.93
N SER A 225 14.92 -7.59 30.18
CA SER A 225 14.33 -8.93 30.11
C SER A 225 14.27 -9.39 28.65
N MET A 226 14.95 -10.50 28.38
CA MET A 226 15.05 -11.09 27.05
C MET A 226 13.80 -11.89 26.63
N SER A 227 13.56 -11.84 25.31
CA SER A 227 13.07 -12.90 24.41
C SER A 227 11.56 -13.19 24.31
N PRO A 228 11.06 -13.84 23.22
CA PRO A 228 11.76 -14.30 22.01
C PRO A 228 11.07 -14.01 20.64
N ASN A 229 11.87 -14.06 19.57
CA ASN A 229 11.56 -14.51 18.20
C ASN A 229 10.15 -14.26 17.62
N LYS A 230 10.07 -13.37 16.63
CA LYS A 230 9.38 -13.63 15.34
C LYS A 230 10.14 -12.99 14.18
N MET A 231 11.15 -13.69 13.66
CA MET A 231 11.55 -13.51 12.26
C MET A 231 10.38 -13.94 11.38
N ILE A 232 9.66 -12.99 10.79
CA ILE A 232 8.76 -13.28 9.68
C ILE A 232 9.63 -13.30 8.43
N SER A 233 10.21 -14.47 8.16
CA SER A 233 10.61 -14.86 6.81
C SER A 233 9.34 -15.20 6.03
N LEU A 234 9.05 -14.46 4.97
CA LEU A 234 8.11 -14.88 3.93
C LEU A 234 8.73 -14.61 2.56
N VAL A 235 9.85 -15.31 2.33
CA VAL A 235 10.31 -15.68 0.99
C VAL A 235 9.62 -16.99 0.62
N GLU A 236 8.84 -16.92 -0.46
CA GLU A 236 8.52 -17.98 -1.42
C GLU A 236 8.39 -19.43 -0.91
N SER A 237 7.15 -19.89 -0.75
CA SER A 237 6.84 -21.29 -1.09
C SER A 237 5.43 -21.41 -1.68
N THR A 238 5.35 -21.44 -3.01
CA THR A 238 4.24 -22.08 -3.73
C THR A 238 4.77 -22.76 -4.99
N ARG A 239 5.58 -23.80 -4.76
CA ARG A 239 5.77 -24.89 -5.74
C ARG A 239 6.01 -26.19 -4.98
N SER A 240 4.93 -26.96 -4.75
CA SER A 240 5.00 -28.43 -4.86
C SER A 240 3.60 -29.06 -4.72
N SER A 241 3.15 -29.64 -5.84
CA SER A 241 2.48 -30.94 -5.94
C SER A 241 1.33 -31.27 -4.97
N ARG A 242 0.09 -31.09 -5.45
CA ARG A 242 -0.99 -32.05 -5.16
C ARG A 242 -1.54 -32.60 -6.47
N ARG A 243 -1.28 -33.88 -6.70
CA ARG A 243 -1.91 -34.71 -7.73
C ARG A 243 -3.43 -34.55 -7.61
N PHE A 244 -4.06 -34.01 -8.64
CA PHE A 244 -5.50 -34.17 -8.84
C PHE A 244 -5.74 -35.59 -9.33
N TYR A 245 -6.52 -36.37 -8.58
CA TYR A 245 -7.14 -37.57 -9.11
C TYR A 245 -8.06 -37.16 -10.27
N MET A 246 -7.64 -37.47 -11.49
CA MET A 246 -8.54 -37.46 -12.65
C MET A 246 -9.64 -38.50 -12.40
N ASN A 247 -10.87 -38.04 -12.14
CA ASN A 247 -12.04 -38.87 -12.24
C ASN A 247 -12.22 -39.28 -13.72
N GLN A 248 -11.83 -40.52 -14.04
CA GLN A 248 -11.89 -41.12 -15.38
C GLN A 248 -13.32 -41.48 -15.84
N THR A 249 -14.38 -40.87 -15.30
CA THR A 249 -15.75 -41.33 -15.58
C THR A 249 -16.44 -40.68 -16.79
N LYS A 250 -15.75 -39.84 -17.59
CA LYS A 250 -16.38 -39.13 -18.73
C LYS A 250 -15.96 -39.60 -20.13
N LYS A 251 -15.32 -40.77 -20.26
CA LYS A 251 -14.98 -41.34 -21.59
C LYS A 251 -15.96 -42.38 -22.14
N LEU A 252 -17.09 -42.67 -21.46
CA LEU A 252 -17.98 -43.76 -21.86
C LEU A 252 -19.22 -43.38 -22.68
N LEU A 253 -19.45 -42.10 -23.00
CA LEU A 253 -20.66 -41.69 -23.73
C LEU A 253 -20.41 -41.09 -25.13
N PHE A 254 -19.17 -40.76 -25.49
CA PHE A 254 -18.91 -40.01 -26.73
C PHE A 254 -17.66 -40.45 -27.52
N GLY A 255 -17.24 -41.71 -27.38
CA GLY A 255 -16.10 -42.19 -28.18
C GLY A 255 -16.01 -43.70 -28.24
N ASN A 256 -16.60 -44.31 -29.27
CA ASN A 256 -16.02 -45.39 -30.08
C ASN A 256 -17.07 -45.95 -31.05
N ALA A 257 -17.16 -45.33 -32.23
CA ALA A 257 -17.69 -45.97 -33.42
C ALA A 257 -17.00 -45.39 -34.66
N SER A 258 -15.70 -45.67 -34.83
CA SER A 258 -15.02 -45.60 -36.12
C SER A 258 -13.78 -46.49 -36.11
N ARG A 259 -14.05 -47.77 -36.42
CA ARG A 259 -13.34 -48.65 -37.36
C ARG A 259 -11.80 -48.59 -37.39
N LYS A 260 -11.19 -49.67 -36.89
CA LYS A 260 -10.09 -50.33 -37.60
C LYS A 260 -10.69 -51.08 -38.80
N ILE A 261 -10.19 -50.79 -40.00
CA ILE A 261 -10.10 -51.74 -41.11
C ILE A 261 -8.75 -51.46 -41.78
N GLU A 262 -7.79 -52.32 -41.49
CA GLU A 262 -6.94 -52.93 -42.53
C GLU A 262 -7.66 -54.21 -42.99
#